data_AF-A0A1G2MY96-F1
#
_entry.id   AF-A0A1G2MY96-F1
#
_cell.length_a   1.000
_cell.length_b   1.000
_cell.length_c   1.000
_cell.angle_alpha   90.00
_cell.angle_beta   90.00
_cell.angle_gamma   90.00
#
_symmetry.space_group_name_H-M   'P 1'
#
loop_
_entity.id
_entity.type
_entity.pdbx_description
1 polymer ?
#
loop_
_entity_poly.entity_id
_entity_poly.type
_entity_poly.pdbx_seq_one_letter_code
_entity_poly.pdbx_strand_id
1 'polypeptide(L)' 'MKFTEYVKETRAEMTHVNWPTREQTIRFTLMVIIVSLVVAALLGLSDFVFSKLLTLLF' A
#
# COMPACT_ATOMS: atom_id res chain seq x y z
N MET A 1 36.04 -4.18 9.91
CA MET A 1 34.88 -5.08 10.03
C MET A 1 34.50 -5.52 8.63
N LYS A 2 34.53 -6.83 8.35
CA LYS A 2 34.37 -7.33 6.98
C LYS A 2 32.87 -7.29 6.63
N PHE A 3 32.51 -6.80 5.44
CA PHE A 3 31.12 -6.73 4.97
C PHE A 3 30.37 -8.08 5.10
N THR A 4 31.12 -9.18 5.00
CA THR A 4 30.63 -10.55 5.21
C THR A 4 30.15 -10.84 6.65
N GLU A 5 30.77 -10.24 7.67
CA GLU A 5 30.34 -10.34 9.06
C GLU A 5 29.06 -9.53 9.30
N TYR A 6 29.01 -8.31 8.77
CA TYR A 6 27.82 -7.44 8.87
C TYR A 6 26.56 -8.12 8.32
N VAL A 7 26.64 -8.69 7.10
CA VAL A 7 25.50 -9.41 6.49
C VAL A 7 25.11 -10.66 7.29
N LYS A 8 26.08 -11.35 7.92
CA LYS A 8 25.83 -12.53 8.75
C LYS A 8 25.08 -12.17 10.04
N GLU A 9 25.49 -11.07 10.68
CA GLU A 9 24.83 -10.53 11.87
C GLU A 9 23.42 -10.03 11.55
N THR A 10 23.24 -9.25 10.47
CA THR A 10 21.91 -8.76 10.05
C THR A 10 20.95 -9.92 9.74
N ARG A 11 21.43 -11.02 9.13
CA ARG A 11 20.60 -12.21 8.87
C ARG A 11 20.15 -12.90 10.17
N ALA A 12 21.02 -12.96 11.18
CA ALA A 12 20.69 -13.55 12.49
C ALA A 12 19.70 -12.67 13.28
N GLU A 13 19.73 -11.36 13.07
CA GLU A 13 18.77 -10.42 13.66
C GLU A 13 17.41 -10.48 12.93
N MET A 14 17.42 -10.61 11.60
CA MET A 14 16.20 -10.82 10.81
C MET A 14 15.42 -12.10 11.18
N THR A 15 16.08 -13.13 11.75
CA THR A 15 15.38 -14.31 12.26
C THR A 15 14.57 -14.07 13.54
N HIS A 16 14.84 -12.99 14.27
CA HIS A 16 14.02 -12.57 15.41
C HIS A 16 12.84 -11.68 15.00
N VAL A 17 12.74 -11.30 13.72
CA VAL A 17 11.64 -10.51 13.20
C VAL A 17 10.43 -11.42 13.02
N ASN A 18 9.34 -11.11 13.73
CA ASN A 18 8.06 -11.78 13.54
C ASN A 18 7.41 -11.31 12.24
N TRP A 19 7.69 -12.03 11.16
CA TRP A 19 7.02 -11.80 9.89
C TRP A 19 5.54 -12.20 9.99
N PRO A 20 4.65 -11.42 9.35
CA PRO A 20 3.23 -11.77 9.30
C PRO A 20 3.03 -13.13 8.63
N THR A 21 2.03 -13.86 9.08
CA THR A 21 1.64 -15.12 8.43
C THR A 21 1.11 -14.84 7.03
N ARG A 22 1.17 -15.84 6.14
CA ARG A 22 0.65 -15.72 4.76
C ARG A 22 -0.80 -15.20 4.74
N GLU A 23 -1.61 -15.65 5.68
CA GLU A 23 -3.01 -15.19 5.82
C GLU A 23 -3.10 -13.71 6.22
N GLN A 24 -2.28 -13.27 7.18
CA GLN A 24 -2.24 -11.86 7.61
C GLN A 24 -1.82 -10.95 6.44
N THR A 25 -0.80 -11.35 5.67
CA THR A 25 -0.37 -10.60 4.49
C THR A 25 -1.50 -10.46 3.48
N ILE A 26 -2.21 -11.54 3.16
CA ILE A 26 -3.33 -11.52 2.21
C ILE A 26 -4.46 -10.59 2.71
N ARG A 27 -4.81 -10.66 4.01
CA ARG A 27 -5.83 -9.77 4.58
C ARG A 27 -5.43 -8.30 4.49
N PHE A 28 -4.18 -7.97 4.78
CA PHE A 28 -3.69 -6.59 4.65
C PHE A 28 -3.70 -6.11 3.20
N THR A 29 -3.26 -6.94 2.26
CA THR A 29 -3.31 -6.59 0.83
C THR A 29 -4.74 -6.38 0.35
N LEU A 30 -5.69 -7.24 0.74
CA LEU A 30 -7.10 -7.06 0.43
C LEU A 30 -7.65 -5.75 1.00
N MET A 31 -7.30 -5.40 2.24
CA MET A 31 -7.72 -4.14 2.85
C MET A 31 -7.20 -2.93 2.06
N VAL A 32 -5.93 -2.95 1.65
CA VAL A 32 -5.33 -1.89 0.82
C VAL A 32 -6.04 -1.77 -0.53
N ILE A 33 -6.36 -2.90 -1.19
CA ILE A 33 -7.11 -2.89 -2.45
C ILE A 33 -8.47 -2.23 -2.28
N ILE A 34 -9.21 -2.60 -1.23
CA ILE A 34 -10.53 -2.02 -0.95
C ILE A 34 -10.44 -0.51 -0.76
N VAL A 35 -9.52 -0.05 0.09
CA VAL A 35 -9.33 1.40 0.34
C VAL A 35 -8.94 2.13 -0.94
N SER A 36 -8.04 1.55 -1.73
CA SER A 36 -7.60 2.14 -3.00
C SER A 36 -8.75 2.28 -4.00
N LEU A 37 -9.64 1.28 -4.09
CA LEU A 37 -10.83 1.32 -4.93
C LEU A 37 -11.82 2.39 -4.46
N VAL A 38 -12.02 2.53 -3.14
CA VAL A 38 -12.88 3.57 -2.58
C VAL A 38 -12.35 4.96 -2.92
N VAL A 39 -11.05 5.20 -2.74
CA VAL A 39 -10.43 6.49 -3.08
C VAL A 39 -10.52 6.76 -4.58
N ALA A 40 -10.25 5.76 -5.42
CA ALA A 40 -10.37 5.89 -6.87
C ALA A 40 -11.80 6.25 -7.30
N ALA A 41 -12.81 5.61 -6.71
CA ALA A 41 -14.21 5.93 -6.97
C ALA A 41 -14.58 7.36 -6.52
N LEU A 42 -14.12 7.77 -5.33
CA LEU A 42 -14.36 9.12 -4.80
C LEU A 42 -13.74 10.20 -5.69
N LEU A 43 -12.48 10.03 -6.08
CA LEU A 43 -11.78 10.97 -6.95
C LEU A 43 -12.40 10.98 -8.35
N GLY A 44 -12.61 9.81 -8.95
CA GLY A 44 -13.19 9.71 -10.29
C GLY A 44 -14.61 10.28 -10.37
N LEU A 45 -15.44 10.09 -9.34
CA LEU A 45 -16.75 10.74 -9.26
C LEU A 45 -16.62 12.25 -9.11
N SER A 46 -15.70 12.72 -8.27
CA SER A 46 -15.45 14.14 -8.08
C SER A 46 -15.00 14.81 -9.38
N ASP A 47 -14.05 14.21 -10.09
CA ASP A 47 -13.56 14.70 -11.39
C ASP A 47 -14.69 14.77 -12.41
N PHE A 48 -15.56 13.76 -12.45
CA PHE A 48 -16.72 13.76 -13.34
C PHE A 48 -17.70 14.89 -13.02
N VAL A 49 -18.04 15.07 -11.74
CA VAL A 49 -18.95 16.14 -11.29
C VAL A 49 -18.35 17.51 -11.59
N PHE A 50 -17.07 17.74 -11.26
CA PHE A 50 -16.42 19.02 -11.52
C PHE A 50 -16.29 19.30 -13.02
N SER A 51 -15.93 18.30 -13.84
CA SER A 51 -15.87 18.46 -15.30
C SER A 51 -17.23 18.88 -15.89
N LYS A 52 -18.32 18.23 -15.45
CA LYS A 52 -19.68 18.59 -15.88
C LYS A 52 -20.08 19.98 -15.40
N LEU A 53 -19.78 20.34 -14.16
CA LEU A 53 -20.11 21.63 -13.58
C LEU A 53 -19.38 22.77 -14.30
N LEU A 54 -18.09 22.59 -14.58
CA LEU A 54 -17.28 23.56 -15.31
C LEU A 54 -17.77 23.72 -16.75
N THR A 55 -18.15 22.63 -17.42
CA THR A 55 -18.71 22.68 -18.78
C THR A 55 -20.09 23.35 -18.84
N LEU A 56 -20.85 23.35 -17.73
CA LEU A 56 -22.13 24.04 -17.65
C LEU A 56 -21.96 25.53 -17.37
N LEU A 57 -20.93 25.91 -16.60
CA LEU A 57 -20.66 27.28 -16.19
C LEU A 57 -19.91 28.13 -17.23
N PHE A 58 -19.07 27.50 -18.05
CA PHE A 58 -18.30 28.14 -19.13
C PHE A 58 -18.88 27.75 -20.49
#